data_AF-A0A2E4WML9-F1
#
_entry.id   AF-A0A2E4WML9-F1
#
_cell.length_a   1.000
_cell.length_b   1.000
_cell.length_c   1.000
_cell.angle_alpha   90.00
_cell.angle_beta   90.00
_cell.angle_gamma   90.00
#
_symmetry.space_group_name_H-M   'P 1'
#
loop_
_entity.id
_entity.type
_entity.pdbx_description
1 polymer ?
#
loop_
_entity_poly.entity_id
_entity_poly.type
_entity_poly.pdbx_seq_one_letter_code
_entity_poly.pdbx_strand_id
1 'polypeptide(L)'
;MFFGTLVLLAMLWVLMKNTETVVIDLIFRKFEDVPVAIILIVTIGFGVLIGYIMALSVVLTNKAESRALRMHNRKLADEINSLRNITVNEGIIEANEEEE
;
A
#
# COMPACT_ATOMS: atom_id res chain seq x y z
N MET A 1 3.05 15.69 -11.46
CA MET A 1 1.93 16.56 -11.02
C MET A 1 0.95 16.88 -12.17
N PHE A 2 1.40 17.11 -13.40
CA PHE A 2 0.52 17.49 -14.54
C PHE A 2 -0.45 16.40 -15.05
N PHE A 3 -0.19 15.12 -14.78
CA PHE A 3 -1.06 14.05 -15.28
C PHE A 3 -2.45 14.09 -14.64
N GLY A 4 -2.54 14.32 -13.32
CA GLY A 4 -3.84 14.41 -12.63
C GLY A 4 -4.66 15.61 -13.09
N THR A 5 -4.01 16.75 -13.37
CA THR A 5 -4.69 17.93 -13.91
C THR A 5 -5.19 17.70 -15.33
N LEU A 6 -4.43 16.97 -16.16
CA LEU A 6 -4.85 16.58 -17.51
C LEU A 6 -6.10 15.68 -17.49
N VAL A 7 -6.13 14.69 -16.58
CA VAL A 7 -7.26 13.79 -16.41
C VAL A 7 -8.52 14.55 -15.96
N LEU A 8 -8.38 15.50 -15.03
CA LEU A 8 -9.48 16.36 -14.60
C LEU A 8 -10.04 17.22 -15.75
N LEU A 9 -9.16 17.78 -16.59
CA LEU A 9 -9.56 18.58 -17.75
C LEU A 9 -10.28 17.74 -18.80
N ALA A 10 -9.77 16.55 -19.10
CA ALA A 10 -10.42 15.62 -20.01
C ALA A 10 -11.80 15.19 -19.49
N MET A 11 -11.92 14.94 -18.18
CA MET A 11 -13.18 14.58 -17.54
C MET A 11 -14.20 15.73 -17.60
N LEU A 12 -13.77 16.96 -17.32
CA LEU A 12 -14.62 18.15 -17.45
C LEU A 12 -15.13 18.31 -18.88
N TRP A 13 -14.26 18.09 -19.87
CA TRP A 13 -14.62 18.15 -21.28
C TRP A 13 -15.68 17.12 -21.67
N VAL A 14 -15.56 15.88 -21.18
CA VAL A 14 -16.57 14.82 -21.37
C VAL A 14 -17.90 15.21 -20.71
N LEU A 15 -17.87 15.75 -19.49
CA LEU A 15 -19.08 16.19 -18.79
C LEU A 15 -19.82 17.29 -19.54
N MET A 16 -19.11 18.27 -20.09
CA MET A 16 -19.73 19.35 -20.88
C MET A 16 -20.40 18.83 -22.16
N LYS A 17 -19.98 17.68 -22.69
CA LYS A 17 -20.58 17.05 -23.87
C LYS A 17 -21.73 16.10 -23.54
N ASN A 18 -21.81 15.61 -22.30
CA ASN A 18 -22.75 14.57 -21.87
C ASN A 18 -23.72 15.11 -20.81
N THR A 19 -24.47 16.15 -21.18
CA THR A 19 -25.55 16.74 -20.35
C THR A 19 -26.93 16.13 -20.61
N GLU A 20 -27.04 15.16 -21.51
CA GLU A 20 -28.30 14.44 -21.73
C GLU A 20 -28.69 13.61 -20.50
N THR A 21 -29.99 13.38 -20.36
CA THR A 21 -30.56 12.54 -19.32
C THR A 21 -30.75 11.12 -19.84
N VAL A 22 -30.56 10.14 -18.95
CA VAL A 22 -30.75 8.73 -19.25
C VAL A 22 -31.56 8.05 -18.15
N VAL A 23 -32.28 7.00 -18.53
CA VAL A 23 -32.96 6.12 -17.58
C VAL A 23 -31.96 5.11 -17.05
N ILE A 24 -31.86 5.00 -15.73
CA ILE A 24 -30.96 4.06 -15.07
C ILE A 24 -31.80 3.04 -14.30
N ASP A 25 -31.54 1.77 -14.57
CA ASP A 25 -32.05 0.65 -13.80
C ASP A 25 -30.93 0.17 -12.87
N LEU A 26 -30.92 0.64 -11.62
CA LEU A 26 -30.09 0.03 -10.59
C LEU A 26 -30.81 -1.22 -10.09
N ILE A 27 -30.05 -2.26 -9.73
CA ILE A 27 -30.53 -3.57 -9.24
C ILE A 27 -31.72 -3.48 -8.27
N PHE A 28 -31.83 -2.39 -7.48
CA PHE A 28 -32.89 -2.18 -6.50
C PHE A 28 -33.83 -0.99 -6.79
N ARG A 29 -33.52 -0.12 -7.76
CA ARG A 29 -34.31 1.09 -8.02
C ARG A 29 -34.07 1.66 -9.42
N LYS A 30 -35.16 1.99 -10.09
CA LYS A 30 -35.13 2.74 -11.35
C LYS A 30 -35.16 4.23 -11.08
N PHE A 31 -34.37 4.97 -11.85
CA PHE A 31 -34.42 6.42 -11.89
C PHE A 31 -34.61 6.85 -13.34
N GLU A 32 -35.69 7.58 -13.57
CA GLU A 32 -35.98 8.22 -14.85
C GLU A 32 -35.40 9.64 -14.81
N ASP A 33 -34.85 10.09 -15.93
CA ASP A 33 -34.26 11.43 -16.12
C ASP A 33 -33.04 11.79 -15.25
N VAL A 34 -32.05 10.88 -15.16
CA VAL A 34 -30.78 11.19 -14.49
C VAL A 34 -29.76 11.76 -15.48
N PRO A 35 -29.16 12.94 -15.23
CA PRO A 35 -28.08 13.47 -16.05
C PRO A 35 -26.87 12.51 -16.08
N VAL A 36 -26.38 12.18 -17.27
CA VAL A 36 -25.21 11.29 -17.46
C VAL A 36 -23.98 11.77 -16.68
N ALA A 37 -23.82 13.09 -16.56
CA ALA A 37 -22.78 13.72 -15.76
C ALA A 37 -22.75 13.23 -14.30
N ILE A 38 -23.92 13.05 -13.66
CA ILE A 38 -24.00 12.60 -12.25
C ILE A 38 -23.52 11.17 -12.13
N ILE A 39 -23.91 10.31 -13.08
CA ILE A 39 -23.50 8.90 -13.11
C ILE A 39 -21.98 8.80 -13.23
N LEU A 40 -21.41 9.53 -14.19
CA LEU A 40 -19.96 9.56 -14.40
C LEU A 40 -19.21 10.01 -13.15
N ILE A 41 -19.68 11.07 -12.49
CA ILE A 41 -19.08 11.55 -11.23
C ILE A 41 -19.14 10.47 -10.16
N VAL A 42 -20.30 9.85 -9.95
CA VAL A 42 -20.49 8.86 -8.87
C VAL A 42 -19.66 7.60 -9.13
N THR A 43 -19.70 7.06 -10.35
CA THR A 43 -18.94 5.85 -10.72
C THR A 43 -17.44 6.07 -10.58
N ILE A 44 -16.92 7.19 -11.07
CA ILE A 44 -15.50 7.53 -10.97
C ILE A 44 -15.13 7.81 -9.51
N GLY A 45 -15.96 8.55 -8.78
CA GLY A 45 -15.76 8.83 -7.36
C GLY A 45 -15.65 7.55 -6.54
N PHE A 46 -16.52 6.57 -6.80
CA PHE A 46 -16.45 5.25 -6.17
C PHE A 46 -15.15 4.52 -6.51
N GLY A 47 -14.73 4.54 -7.79
CA GLY A 47 -13.48 3.92 -8.23
C GLY A 47 -12.26 4.54 -7.53
N VAL A 48 -12.21 5.87 -7.42
CA VAL A 48 -11.13 6.59 -6.73
C VAL A 48 -11.12 6.25 -5.24
N LEU A 49 -12.29 6.20 -4.59
CA LEU A 49 -12.42 5.85 -3.18
C LEU A 49 -11.86 4.45 -2.90
N ILE A 50 -12.27 3.45 -3.69
CA ILE A 50 -11.80 2.07 -3.55
C ILE A 50 -10.29 1.99 -3.82
N GLY A 51 -9.81 2.63 -4.89
CA GLY A 51 -8.39 2.66 -5.22
C GLY A 51 -7.55 3.28 -4.10
N TYR A 52 -8.06 4.33 -3.45
CA TYR A 52 -7.39 4.95 -2.31
C TYR A 52 -7.32 4.02 -1.10
N ILE A 53 -8.40 3.33 -0.76
CA ILE A 53 -8.43 2.35 0.35
C ILE A 53 -7.42 1.22 0.10
N MET A 54 -7.34 0.71 -1.13
CA MET A 54 -6.36 -0.30 -1.51
C MET A 54 -4.93 0.23 -1.38
N ALA A 55 -4.65 1.43 -1.88
CA ALA A 55 -3.33 2.05 -1.77
C ALA A 55 -2.90 2.25 -0.30
N LEU A 56 -3.82 2.71 0.55
CA LEU A 56 -3.56 2.83 1.99
C LEU A 56 -3.21 1.49 2.62
N SER A 57 -3.94 0.44 2.26
CA SER A 57 -3.71 -0.92 2.78
C SER A 57 -2.30 -1.40 2.43
N VAL A 58 -1.86 -1.21 1.19
CA VAL A 58 -0.50 -1.55 0.74
C VAL A 58 0.56 -0.77 1.51
N VAL A 59 0.39 0.55 1.67
CA VAL A 59 1.35 1.39 2.40
C VAL A 59 1.50 0.93 3.86
N LEU A 60 0.39 0.58 4.51
CA LEU A 60 0.41 0.08 5.89
C LEU A 60 1.13 -1.27 5.99
N THR A 61 0.81 -2.22 5.11
CA THR A 61 1.45 -3.54 5.06
C THR A 61 2.95 -3.43 4.81
N ASN A 62 3.38 -2.62 3.83
CA ASN A 62 4.79 -2.41 3.53
C ASN A 62 5.57 -1.84 4.72
N LYS A 63 4.95 -0.95 5.50
CA LYS A 63 5.58 -0.38 6.70
C LYS A 63 5.72 -1.43 7.81
N ALA A 64 4.72 -2.29 7.98
CA ALA A 64 4.75 -3.39 8.94
C ALA A 64 5.82 -4.42 8.56
N GLU A 65 5.87 -4.82 7.30
CA GLU A 65 6.88 -5.74 6.76
C GLU A 65 8.29 -5.17 6.91
N SER A 66 8.50 -3.88 6.58
CA SER A 66 9.82 -3.25 6.75
C SER A 66 10.30 -3.29 8.20
N ARG A 67 9.39 -3.12 9.18
CA ARG A 67 9.74 -3.25 10.59
C ARG A 67 10.08 -4.70 10.97
N ALA A 68 9.32 -5.67 10.47
CA ALA A 68 9.58 -7.09 10.69
C ALA A 68 10.95 -7.51 10.11
N LEU A 69 11.24 -7.14 8.85
CA LEU A 69 12.53 -7.44 8.21
C LEU A 69 13.71 -6.83 8.98
N ARG A 70 13.58 -5.60 9.49
CA ARG A 70 14.62 -4.97 10.33
C ARG A 70 14.85 -5.74 11.63
N MET A 71 13.78 -6.23 12.27
CA MET A 71 13.88 -7.02 13.50
C MET A 71 14.55 -8.37 13.24
N HIS A 72 14.16 -9.08 12.17
CA HIS A 72 14.77 -10.36 11.80
C HIS A 72 16.25 -10.20 11.45
N ASN A 73 16.63 -9.16 10.71
CA ASN A 73 18.03 -8.87 10.41
C ASN A 73 18.84 -8.61 11.68
N ARG A 74 18.31 -7.83 12.63
CA ARG A 74 19.00 -7.59 13.91
C ARG A 74 19.16 -8.88 14.70
N LYS A 75 18.12 -9.71 14.77
CA LYS A 75 18.19 -11.01 15.46
C LYS A 75 19.25 -11.92 14.84
N LEU A 76 19.31 -12.01 13.51
CA LEU A 76 20.36 -12.78 12.82
C LEU A 76 21.76 -12.22 13.10
N ALA A 77 21.92 -10.90 13.13
CA ALA A 77 23.20 -10.27 13.48
C ALA A 77 23.59 -10.60 14.93
N ASP A 78 22.64 -10.60 15.85
CA ASP A 78 22.86 -10.97 17.26
C ASP A 78 23.19 -12.47 17.40
N GLU A 79 22.52 -13.35 16.64
CA GLU A 79 22.82 -14.79 16.59
C GLU A 79 24.24 -15.05 16.07
N ILE A 80 24.64 -14.42 14.95
CA ILE A 80 26.01 -14.54 14.43
C ILE A 80 27.03 -14.01 15.44
N ASN A 81 26.76 -12.87 16.06
CA ASN A 81 27.67 -12.30 17.04
C ASN A 81 27.79 -13.17 18.30
N SER A 82 26.69 -13.78 18.73
CA SER A 82 26.66 -14.75 19.84
C SER A 82 27.48 -16.00 19.51
N LEU A 83 27.30 -16.58 18.31
CA LEU A 83 28.08 -17.74 17.86
C LEU A 83 29.58 -17.43 17.81
N ARG A 84 29.97 -16.25 17.30
CA ARG A 84 31.36 -15.80 17.31
C ARG A 84 31.91 -15.64 18.74
N ASN A 85 31.12 -15.07 19.65
CA ASN A 85 31.54 -14.84 21.03
C ASN A 85 31.67 -16.14 21.84
N ILE A 86 30.84 -17.15 21.52
CA ILE A 86 30.92 -18.47 22.13
C ILE A 86 32.27 -19.13 21.79
N THR A 87 32.66 -19.22 20.51
CA THR A 87 33.93 -19.83 20.08
C THR A 87 35.17 -19.13 20.65
N VAL A 88 35.13 -17.82 20.87
CA VAL A 88 36.25 -17.08 21.50
C VAL A 88 36.37 -17.40 23.00
N ASN A 89 35.27 -17.68 23.69
CA ASN A 89 35.30 -18.02 25.11
C ASN A 89 35.85 -19.44 25.36
N GLU A 90 35.64 -20.39 24.44
CA GLU A 90 36.19 -21.76 24.52
C GLU A 90 37.71 -21.74 24.35
N GLY A 91 38.22 -20.97 23.36
CA GLY A 91 39.67 -20.85 23.13
C GLY A 91 40.43 -20.09 24.22
N ILE A 92 39.78 -19.18 24.97
CA ILE A 92 40.41 -18.52 26.14
C ILE A 92 40.52 -19.49 27.32
N ILE A 93 39.57 -20.40 27.50
CA ILE A 93 39.62 -21.41 28.56
C ILE A 93 40.69 -22.45 28.23
N GLU A 94 40.75 -22.96 27.00
CA GLU A 94 41.81 -23.88 26.58
C GLU A 94 43.21 -23.23 26.67
N ALA A 95 43.37 -21.97 26.27
CA ALA A 95 44.66 -21.27 26.37
C ALA A 95 45.12 -21.02 27.83
N ASN A 96 44.19 -20.80 28.76
CA ASN A 96 44.53 -20.66 30.18
C ASN A 96 44.80 -22.01 30.86
N GLU A 97 44.17 -23.10 30.41
CA GLU A 97 44.44 -24.45 30.93
C GLU A 97 45.77 -25.02 30.43
N GLU A 98 46.29 -24.56 29.29
CA GLU A 98 47.64 -24.89 28.80
C GLU A 98 48.77 -24.06 29.47
N GLU A 99 48.43 -22.97 30.18
CA GLU A 99 49.38 -22.10 30.89
C GLU A 99 49.53 -22.41 32.40
N GLU A 100 48.78 -23.38 32.96
CA GLU A 100 48.96 -23.95 34.33
C GLU A 100 49.71 -25.30 34.32
#